data_AF-A0AA37BMR5-F1
#
_entry.id   AF-A0AA37BMR5-F1
#
_cell.length_a   1.000
_cell.length_b   1.000
_cell.length_c   1.000
_cell.angle_alpha   90.00
_cell.angle_beta   90.00
_cell.angle_gamma   90.00
#
_symmetry.space_group_name_H-M   'P 1'
#
loop_
_entity.id
_entity.type
_entity.pdbx_description
1 polymer ?
#
loop_
_entity_poly.entity_id
_entity_poly.type
_entity_poly.pdbx_seq_one_letter_code
_entity_poly.pdbx_strand_id
1 'polypeptide(L)'
;MRHDYAASHAFRHAADGRIRTAFRPQTPQERWGSHPDALNEDMRELGLEPEPDEEFQYLPGSVPAALALASRISGVLFTPALLDGPLLGGVITDPVPADAPEGDPLARHALRAFDRRLAEAIDGASPDLQRRAAIAEARRQCERAGVADHPVLAEALASAERGETPPVGHDSPLTELIRGYESELTGHPIDSATGEWTANPSVDPPRSPDGQRTIFSVDTATGMSACPSCTWHRRPDEEEREAVRPRWQAAISVRHALSPDARRAAYSTHFALVHEGQVMADRDHAAAVAAMLRTASA
;
A
#
# COMPACT_ATOMS: atom_id res chain seq x y z
N MET A 1 14.90 -7.93 15.26
CA MET A 1 14.61 -8.56 13.95
C MET A 1 14.15 -7.44 13.04
N ARG A 2 14.91 -7.13 11.98
CA ARG A 2 14.65 -5.98 11.09
C ARG A 2 13.76 -6.47 9.96
N HIS A 3 12.53 -5.94 9.89
CA HIS A 3 11.56 -6.31 8.86
C HIS A 3 11.83 -5.49 7.59
N ASP A 4 12.86 -5.85 6.83
CA ASP A 4 13.27 -5.06 5.64
C ASP A 4 12.24 -5.14 4.49
N TYR A 5 11.32 -6.12 4.52
CA TYR A 5 10.22 -6.25 3.53
C TYR A 5 8.91 -5.58 3.96
N ALA A 6 8.70 -5.37 5.28
CA ALA A 6 7.50 -4.74 5.81
C ALA A 6 7.71 -3.25 6.17
N ALA A 7 8.96 -2.79 6.12
CA ALA A 7 9.27 -1.37 6.24
C ALA A 7 8.91 -0.68 4.92
N SER A 8 7.74 -0.03 4.89
CA SER A 8 7.52 1.04 3.91
C SER A 8 8.58 2.11 4.15
N HIS A 9 9.62 2.11 3.32
CA HIS A 9 10.68 3.09 3.40
C HIS A 9 10.15 4.40 2.79
N ALA A 10 10.02 5.42 3.63
CA ALA A 10 9.65 6.76 3.19
C ALA A 10 10.78 7.72 3.54
N PHE A 11 11.27 8.45 2.54
CA PHE A 11 12.12 9.60 2.73
C PHE A 11 11.23 10.84 2.90
N ARG A 12 11.51 11.66 3.92
CA ARG A 12 10.79 12.91 4.16
C ARG A 12 11.76 14.00 4.59
N HIS A 13 11.86 15.03 3.77
CA HIS A 13 12.55 16.28 4.08
C HIS A 13 11.52 17.33 4.51
N ALA A 14 11.64 17.76 5.77
CA ALA A 14 10.82 18.79 6.35
C ALA A 14 11.66 19.99 6.82
N ALA A 15 11.14 21.20 6.60
CA ALA A 15 11.71 22.45 7.08
C ALA A 15 10.56 23.34 7.56
N ASP A 16 10.79 24.09 8.64
CA ASP A 16 9.79 25.00 9.25
C ASP A 16 8.46 24.31 9.60
N GLY A 17 8.54 23.06 10.08
CA GLY A 17 7.36 22.26 10.44
C GLY A 17 6.58 21.70 9.25
N ARG A 18 7.08 21.86 8.02
CA ARG A 18 6.40 21.47 6.77
C ARG A 18 7.20 20.49 5.94
N ILE A 19 6.52 19.52 5.33
CA ILE A 19 7.16 18.63 4.34
C ILE A 19 7.39 19.41 3.04
N ARG A 20 8.66 19.52 2.65
CA ARG A 20 9.06 20.11 1.37
C ARG A 20 9.11 19.05 0.29
N THR A 21 9.79 17.94 0.56
CA THR A 21 9.97 16.85 -0.40
C THR A 21 9.87 15.53 0.33
N ALA A 22 9.12 14.59 -0.22
CA ALA A 22 9.00 13.24 0.29
C ALA A 22 8.82 12.28 -0.86
N PHE A 23 9.35 11.07 -0.72
CA PHE A 23 9.26 10.01 -1.72
C PHE A 23 9.53 8.65 -1.10
N ARG A 24 9.24 7.57 -1.83
CA ARG A 24 9.68 6.21 -1.45
C ARG A 24 11.00 5.93 -2.18
N PRO A 25 12.09 5.53 -1.50
CA PRO A 25 13.38 5.32 -2.17
C PRO A 25 13.33 4.32 -3.32
N GLN A 26 12.45 3.32 -3.26
CA GLN A 26 12.28 2.33 -4.31
C GLN A 26 11.59 2.88 -5.57
N THR A 27 10.89 4.00 -5.44
CA THR A 27 10.16 4.70 -6.51
C THR A 27 10.43 6.22 -6.41
N PRO A 28 11.67 6.69 -6.67
CA PRO A 28 12.03 8.10 -6.53
C PRO A 28 11.27 9.04 -7.47
N GLN A 29 10.64 8.50 -8.52
CA GLN A 29 9.70 9.19 -9.39
C GLN A 29 8.42 9.63 -8.68
N GLU A 30 8.08 9.01 -7.54
CA GLU A 30 6.88 9.28 -6.75
C GLU A 30 7.17 10.29 -5.64
N ARG A 31 7.25 11.57 -5.99
CA ARG A 31 7.56 12.66 -5.06
C ARG A 31 6.31 13.45 -4.69
N TRP A 32 6.26 13.92 -3.45
CA TRP A 32 5.22 14.82 -2.94
C TRP A 32 5.79 15.83 -1.93
N GLY A 33 4.93 16.76 -1.50
CA GLY A 33 5.28 17.86 -0.59
C GLY A 33 5.09 19.21 -1.26
N SER A 34 5.42 20.29 -0.54
CA SER A 34 5.27 21.65 -1.08
C SER A 34 6.25 21.98 -2.22
N HIS A 35 7.35 21.23 -2.32
CA HIS A 35 8.42 21.39 -3.31
C HIS A 35 8.95 20.01 -3.72
N PRO A 36 8.14 19.20 -4.43
CA PRO A 36 8.45 17.79 -4.70
C PRO A 36 9.73 17.59 -5.50
N ASP A 37 10.08 18.55 -6.38
CA ASP A 37 11.24 18.44 -7.28
C ASP A 37 12.52 19.10 -6.75
N ALA A 38 12.49 19.66 -5.54
CA ALA A 38 13.60 20.44 -5.00
C ALA A 38 14.89 19.64 -4.79
N LEU A 39 14.82 18.31 -4.77
CA LEU A 39 15.96 17.41 -4.54
C LEU A 39 16.35 16.60 -5.79
N ASN A 40 15.76 16.86 -6.96
CA ASN A 40 15.93 16.00 -8.14
C ASN A 40 17.40 15.87 -8.60
N GLU A 41 18.18 16.94 -8.51
CA GLU A 41 19.60 16.91 -8.86
C GLU A 41 20.40 16.02 -7.90
N ASP A 42 20.24 16.22 -6.59
CA ASP A 42 20.89 15.39 -5.57
C ASP A 42 20.48 13.92 -5.66
N MET A 43 19.21 13.66 -5.96
CA MET A 43 18.66 12.32 -6.16
C MET A 43 19.36 11.62 -7.34
N ARG A 44 19.49 12.29 -8.50
CA ARG A 44 20.18 11.74 -9.67
C ARG A 44 21.65 11.41 -9.37
N GLU A 45 22.36 12.31 -8.69
CA GLU A 45 23.76 12.06 -8.32
C GLU A 45 23.95 10.82 -7.44
N LEU A 46 22.93 10.48 -6.64
CA LEU A 46 22.92 9.32 -5.76
C LEU A 46 22.30 8.07 -6.39
N GLY A 47 21.97 8.12 -7.68
CA GLY A 47 21.35 7.01 -8.41
C GLY A 47 19.88 6.79 -8.07
N LEU A 48 19.23 7.75 -7.41
CA LEU A 48 17.78 7.78 -7.21
C LEU A 48 17.16 8.53 -8.39
N GLU A 49 16.93 7.87 -9.52
CA GLU A 49 16.43 8.56 -10.72
C GLU A 49 14.99 9.08 -10.52
N PRO A 50 14.77 10.40 -10.47
CA PRO A 50 13.42 10.98 -10.36
C PRO A 50 12.59 10.85 -11.63
N GLU A 51 13.19 10.69 -12.81
CA GLU A 51 12.50 10.64 -14.10
C GLU A 51 13.08 9.48 -14.94
N PRO A 52 12.83 8.21 -14.58
CA PRO A 52 13.43 7.08 -15.25
C PRO A 52 12.87 6.92 -16.67
N ASP A 53 13.75 6.54 -17.62
CA ASP A 53 13.37 6.28 -19.02
C ASP A 53 12.35 5.13 -19.14
N GLU A 54 12.45 4.16 -18.23
CA GLU A 54 11.47 3.09 -18.08
C GLU A 54 10.53 3.42 -16.92
N GLU A 55 9.22 3.30 -17.18
CA GLU A 55 8.21 3.61 -16.17
C GLU A 55 8.41 2.75 -14.90
N PHE A 56 8.98 1.54 -14.97
CA PHE A 56 9.11 0.61 -13.81
C PHE A 56 10.54 0.32 -13.36
N GLN A 57 11.28 1.35 -12.98
CA GLN A 57 12.59 1.11 -12.35
C GLN A 57 12.47 0.96 -10.83
N TYR A 58 12.24 -0.28 -10.36
CA TYR A 58 12.47 -0.61 -8.95
C TYR A 58 13.98 -0.57 -8.66
N LEU A 59 14.40 0.27 -7.71
CA LEU A 59 15.80 0.42 -7.35
C LEU A 59 16.15 -0.41 -6.10
N PRO A 60 16.68 -1.64 -6.26
CA PRO A 60 17.19 -2.41 -5.12
C PRO A 60 18.37 -1.67 -4.50
N GLY A 61 18.43 -1.60 -3.16
CA GLY A 61 19.49 -0.87 -2.47
C GLY A 61 19.34 0.65 -2.47
N SER A 62 18.13 1.17 -2.72
CA SER A 62 17.82 2.60 -2.67
C SER A 62 17.83 3.22 -1.27
N VAL A 63 17.69 2.41 -0.21
CA VAL A 63 17.73 2.90 1.19
C VAL A 63 19.08 3.54 1.55
N PRO A 64 20.24 2.90 1.26
CA PRO A 64 21.54 3.57 1.36
C PRO A 64 21.64 4.92 0.65
N ALA A 65 21.12 5.03 -0.59
CA ALA A 65 21.12 6.29 -1.33
C ALA A 65 20.23 7.35 -0.68
N ALA A 66 19.07 6.97 -0.14
CA ALA A 66 18.20 7.87 0.62
C ALA A 66 18.85 8.34 1.93
N LEU A 67 19.63 7.50 2.62
CA LEU A 67 20.42 7.91 3.79
C LEU A 67 21.59 8.84 3.42
N ALA A 68 22.22 8.61 2.26
CA ALA A 68 23.23 9.51 1.73
C ALA A 68 22.63 10.89 1.39
N LEU A 69 21.42 10.92 0.80
CA LEU A 69 20.66 12.15 0.54
C LEU A 69 20.33 12.88 1.85
N ALA A 70 19.86 12.15 2.87
CA ALA A 70 19.61 12.72 4.19
C ALA A 70 20.90 13.32 4.79
N SER A 71 22.05 12.65 4.60
CA SER A 71 23.34 13.15 5.08
C SER A 71 23.73 14.45 4.39
N ARG A 72 23.51 14.54 3.07
CA ARG A 72 23.81 15.73 2.27
C ARG A 72 22.98 16.94 2.69
N ILE A 73 21.68 16.74 2.91
CA ILE A 73 20.74 17.81 3.29
C ILE A 73 20.99 18.31 4.72
N SER A 74 21.20 17.37 5.66
CA SER A 74 21.35 17.70 7.08
C SER A 74 22.77 18.09 7.49
N GLY A 75 23.78 17.72 6.67
CA GLY A 75 25.18 17.77 7.07
C GLY A 75 25.58 16.71 8.12
N VAL A 76 24.66 15.80 8.48
CA VAL A 76 24.88 14.75 9.49
C VAL A 76 25.14 13.43 8.80
N LEU A 77 26.30 12.83 9.03
CA LEU A 77 26.61 11.51 8.50
C LEU A 77 25.82 10.43 9.27
N PHE A 78 24.94 9.71 8.57
CA PHE A 78 24.20 8.61 9.16
C PHE A 78 25.09 7.38 9.35
N THR A 79 25.46 7.09 10.59
CA THR A 79 26.23 5.89 10.98
C THR A 79 25.42 5.02 11.95
N PRO A 80 25.68 3.70 12.05
CA PRO A 80 24.99 2.84 13.02
C PRO A 80 25.06 3.36 14.46
N ALA A 81 26.16 4.03 14.83
CA ALA A 81 26.37 4.59 16.17
C ALA A 81 25.35 5.69 16.55
N LEU A 82 24.67 6.31 15.58
CA LEU A 82 23.59 7.26 15.88
C LEU A 82 22.40 6.61 16.60
N LEU A 83 22.26 5.28 16.50
CA LEU A 83 21.19 4.52 17.16
C LEU A 83 21.55 4.12 18.60
N ASP A 84 22.80 4.33 19.03
CA ASP A 84 23.29 3.91 20.35
C ASP A 84 22.96 4.93 21.46
N GLY A 85 22.24 6.01 21.13
CA GLY A 85 21.90 7.09 22.04
C GLY A 85 20.47 7.61 21.88
N PRO A 86 20.05 8.57 22.73
CA PRO A 86 18.74 9.19 22.60
C PRO A 86 18.62 9.91 21.26
N LEU A 87 17.64 9.50 20.46
CA LEU A 87 17.36 10.11 19.16
C LEU A 87 16.64 11.45 19.36
N LEU A 88 17.24 12.52 18.86
CA LEU A 88 16.60 13.84 18.81
C LEU A 88 15.50 13.82 17.75
N GLY A 89 14.26 14.03 18.18
CA GLY A 89 13.09 14.16 17.30
C GLY A 89 12.61 15.61 17.21
N GLY A 90 11.97 15.95 16.10
CA GLY A 90 11.21 17.19 15.91
C GLY A 90 9.70 16.90 15.82
N VAL A 91 8.88 17.87 16.25
CA VAL A 91 7.43 17.79 16.06
C VAL A 91 7.09 18.37 14.69
N ILE A 92 6.39 17.60 13.86
CA ILE A 92 5.78 18.12 12.63
C ILE A 92 4.41 18.69 13.04
N THR A 93 4.24 19.99 12.89
CA THR A 93 3.07 20.73 13.39
C THR A 93 1.95 20.86 12.36
N ASP A 94 2.29 20.86 11.06
CA ASP A 94 1.29 20.68 10.02
C ASP A 94 0.85 19.21 10.04
N PRO A 95 -0.42 18.89 9.74
CA PRO A 95 -0.82 17.52 9.52
C PRO A 95 0.12 16.95 8.47
N VAL A 96 1.01 16.05 8.90
CA VAL A 96 1.79 15.20 8.01
C VAL A 96 0.76 14.61 7.07
N PRO A 97 0.82 14.84 5.75
CA PRO A 97 -0.03 14.12 4.83
C PRO A 97 0.22 12.64 5.12
N ALA A 98 -0.76 12.01 5.76
CA ALA A 98 -0.82 10.58 5.82
C ALA A 98 -1.05 10.18 4.36
N ASP A 99 0.05 9.81 3.71
CA ASP A 99 0.15 9.52 2.29
C ASP A 99 0.20 10.72 1.34
N ALA A 100 0.67 10.45 0.12
CA ALA A 100 0.73 11.42 -0.95
C ALA A 100 -0.67 12.04 -1.16
N PRO A 101 -0.76 13.37 -1.32
CA PRO A 101 -2.02 14.07 -1.58
C PRO A 101 -2.65 13.74 -2.95
N GLU A 102 -2.04 12.84 -3.74
CA GLU A 102 -2.49 12.42 -5.07
C GLU A 102 -2.51 10.88 -5.18
N GLY A 103 -3.53 10.21 -4.65
CA GLY A 103 -3.64 8.75 -4.74
C GLY A 103 -2.56 7.99 -3.95
N ASP A 104 -2.71 6.66 -3.83
CA ASP A 104 -1.55 5.82 -3.50
C ASP A 104 -0.62 5.83 -4.72
N PRO A 105 0.61 6.36 -4.62
CA PRO A 105 1.50 6.51 -5.77
C PRO A 105 1.74 5.18 -6.49
N LEU A 106 1.82 4.07 -5.74
CA LEU A 106 1.98 2.73 -6.30
C LEU A 106 0.78 2.33 -7.18
N ALA A 107 -0.44 2.59 -6.70
CA ALA A 107 -1.66 2.27 -7.43
C ALA A 107 -1.77 3.10 -8.73
N ARG A 108 -1.46 4.40 -8.64
CA ARG A 108 -1.43 5.29 -9.81
C ARG A 108 -0.40 4.85 -10.83
N HIS A 109 0.79 4.58 -10.36
CA HIS A 109 1.92 4.21 -11.18
C HIS A 109 1.68 2.88 -11.89
N ALA A 110 1.37 1.83 -11.14
CA ALA A 110 1.09 0.52 -11.73
C ALA A 110 -0.09 0.58 -12.72
N LEU A 111 -1.18 1.28 -12.40
CA LEU A 111 -2.28 1.38 -13.35
C LEU A 111 -1.83 2.02 -14.67
N ARG A 112 -0.94 3.02 -14.64
CA ARG A 112 -0.37 3.64 -15.85
C ARG A 112 0.51 2.66 -16.66
N ALA A 113 1.30 1.82 -15.99
CA ALA A 113 2.08 0.75 -16.62
C ALA A 113 1.23 -0.15 -17.49
N PHE A 114 0.17 -0.64 -16.87
CA PHE A 114 -0.52 -1.83 -17.32
C PHE A 114 -1.76 -1.47 -18.14
N ASP A 115 -2.38 -0.32 -17.82
CA ASP A 115 -3.47 0.27 -18.59
C ASP A 115 -3.43 1.81 -18.56
N ARG A 116 -2.52 2.38 -19.34
CA ARG A 116 -2.38 3.83 -19.55
C ARG A 116 -3.69 4.51 -19.95
N ARG A 117 -4.55 3.83 -20.73
CA ARG A 117 -5.82 4.42 -21.19
C ARG A 117 -6.81 4.59 -20.05
N LEU A 118 -6.90 3.61 -19.15
CA LEU A 118 -7.72 3.71 -17.96
C LEU A 118 -7.19 4.78 -17.01
N ALA A 119 -5.87 4.84 -16.80
CA ALA A 119 -5.25 5.88 -15.98
C ALA A 119 -5.53 7.31 -16.52
N GLU A 120 -5.35 7.53 -17.82
CA GLU A 120 -5.68 8.81 -18.47
C GLU A 120 -7.17 9.15 -18.38
N ALA A 121 -8.05 8.15 -18.49
CA ALA A 121 -9.49 8.34 -18.32
C ALA A 121 -9.87 8.73 -16.87
N ILE A 122 -9.21 8.15 -15.87
CA ILE A 122 -9.39 8.55 -14.46
C ILE A 122 -8.93 10.00 -14.26
N ASP A 123 -7.79 10.38 -14.82
CA ASP A 123 -7.25 11.73 -14.65
C ASP A 123 -8.08 12.82 -15.34
N GLY A 124 -8.72 12.49 -16.47
CA GLY A 124 -9.62 13.41 -17.17
C GLY A 124 -11.03 13.49 -16.60
N ALA A 125 -11.43 12.56 -15.72
CA ALA A 125 -12.78 12.50 -15.17
C ALA A 125 -13.01 13.44 -14.00
N SER A 126 -14.25 13.94 -13.85
CA SER A 126 -14.64 14.71 -12.66
C SER A 126 -14.58 13.85 -11.38
N PRO A 127 -14.41 14.46 -10.19
CA PRO A 127 -14.42 13.73 -8.92
C PRO A 127 -15.65 12.83 -8.72
N ASP A 128 -16.82 13.28 -9.17
CA ASP A 128 -18.06 12.51 -9.10
C ASP A 128 -18.03 11.26 -9.99
N LEU A 129 -17.41 11.36 -11.17
CA LEU A 129 -17.22 10.23 -12.08
C LEU A 129 -16.18 9.24 -11.55
N GLN A 130 -15.07 9.74 -11.02
CA GLN A 130 -14.04 8.92 -10.37
C GLN A 130 -14.65 8.12 -9.21
N ARG A 131 -15.45 8.77 -8.36
CA ARG A 131 -16.12 8.12 -7.22
C ARG A 131 -17.13 7.07 -7.69
N ARG A 132 -17.98 7.39 -8.67
CA ARG A 132 -18.94 6.42 -9.23
C ARG A 132 -18.25 5.20 -9.83
N ALA A 133 -17.15 5.40 -10.55
CA ALA A 133 -16.36 4.30 -11.09
C ALA A 133 -15.76 3.42 -9.98
N ALA A 134 -15.19 4.03 -8.93
CA ALA A 134 -14.65 3.29 -7.79
C ALA A 134 -15.74 2.45 -7.09
N ILE A 135 -16.90 3.03 -6.81
CA ILE A 135 -18.03 2.32 -6.18
C ILE A 135 -18.53 1.18 -7.06
N ALA A 136 -18.70 1.43 -8.37
CA ALA A 136 -19.16 0.41 -9.31
C ALA A 136 -18.19 -0.78 -9.38
N GLU A 137 -16.88 -0.52 -9.39
CA GLU A 137 -15.89 -1.59 -9.40
C GLU A 137 -15.85 -2.34 -8.06
N ALA A 138 -15.90 -1.65 -6.93
CA ALA A 138 -15.95 -2.30 -5.62
C ALA A 138 -17.19 -3.21 -5.48
N ARG A 139 -18.35 -2.78 -5.97
CA ARG A 139 -19.56 -3.61 -6.01
C ARG A 139 -19.38 -4.84 -6.90
N ARG A 140 -18.85 -4.67 -8.11
CA ARG A 140 -18.57 -5.79 -9.02
C ARG A 140 -17.63 -6.82 -8.39
N GLN A 141 -16.60 -6.36 -7.68
CA GLN A 141 -15.69 -7.26 -6.95
C GLN A 141 -16.42 -8.04 -5.85
N CYS A 142 -17.32 -7.39 -5.10
CA CYS A 142 -18.16 -8.07 -4.11
C CYS A 142 -19.09 -9.12 -4.74
N GLU A 143 -19.71 -8.81 -5.88
CA GLU A 143 -20.56 -9.75 -6.63
C GLU A 143 -19.75 -10.97 -7.11
N ARG A 144 -18.57 -10.74 -7.71
CA ARG A 144 -17.69 -11.81 -8.18
C ARG A 144 -17.14 -12.69 -7.07
N ALA A 145 -16.91 -12.12 -5.89
CA ALA A 145 -16.46 -12.84 -4.71
C ALA A 145 -17.60 -13.49 -3.92
N GLY A 146 -18.86 -13.30 -4.32
CA GLY A 146 -20.03 -13.86 -3.64
C GLY A 146 -20.30 -13.25 -2.25
N VAL A 147 -19.86 -12.01 -2.01
CA VAL A 147 -19.97 -11.31 -0.71
C VAL A 147 -20.78 -10.02 -0.79
N ALA A 148 -21.51 -9.80 -1.89
CA ALA A 148 -22.34 -8.61 -2.08
C ALA A 148 -23.40 -8.42 -0.96
N ASP A 149 -23.93 -9.51 -0.42
CA ASP A 149 -24.94 -9.48 0.65
C ASP A 149 -24.32 -9.38 2.06
N HIS A 150 -22.98 -9.29 2.19
CA HIS A 150 -22.35 -9.15 3.49
C HIS A 150 -22.70 -7.78 4.11
N PRO A 151 -23.33 -7.71 5.29
CA PRO A 151 -23.95 -6.49 5.81
C PRO A 151 -22.95 -5.33 5.98
N VAL A 152 -21.72 -5.64 6.39
CA VAL A 152 -20.65 -4.63 6.54
C VAL A 152 -20.23 -4.03 5.19
N LEU A 153 -20.13 -4.86 4.14
CA LEU A 153 -19.71 -4.40 2.81
C LEU A 153 -20.86 -3.63 2.12
N ALA A 154 -22.09 -4.14 2.25
CA ALA A 154 -23.28 -3.50 1.74
C ALA A 154 -23.51 -2.11 2.35
N GLU A 155 -23.39 -1.97 3.67
CA GLU A 155 -23.53 -0.67 4.34
C GLU A 155 -22.41 0.29 3.95
N ALA A 156 -21.16 -0.19 3.88
CA ALA A 156 -20.02 0.61 3.46
C ALA A 156 -20.17 1.15 2.02
N LEU A 157 -20.65 0.31 1.09
CA LEU A 157 -20.96 0.75 -0.28
C LEU A 157 -22.13 1.74 -0.33
N ALA A 158 -23.20 1.47 0.41
CA ALA A 158 -24.35 2.36 0.50
C ALA A 158 -23.96 3.75 1.07
N SER A 159 -23.06 3.79 2.06
CA SER A 159 -22.45 5.01 2.58
C SER A 159 -21.69 5.75 1.47
N ALA A 160 -20.82 5.06 0.74
CA ALA A 160 -20.07 5.66 -0.35
C ALA A 160 -20.99 6.25 -1.45
N GLU A 161 -22.10 5.58 -1.76
CA GLU A 161 -23.11 6.02 -2.74
C GLU A 161 -23.85 7.28 -2.31
N ARG A 162 -24.08 7.45 -1.00
CA ARG A 162 -24.62 8.69 -0.43
C ARG A 162 -23.60 9.83 -0.42
N GLY A 163 -22.35 9.56 -0.82
CA GLY A 163 -21.23 10.50 -0.71
C GLY A 163 -20.65 10.59 0.70
N GLU A 164 -21.08 9.71 1.61
CA GLU A 164 -20.54 9.60 2.96
C GLU A 164 -19.26 8.76 2.89
N THR A 165 -18.11 9.43 2.77
CA THR A 165 -16.79 8.80 2.71
C THR A 165 -15.94 9.14 3.93
N PRO A 166 -16.38 8.75 5.14
CA PRO A 166 -15.55 8.94 6.31
C PRO A 166 -14.29 8.08 6.20
N PRO A 167 -13.14 8.55 6.70
CA PRO A 167 -11.96 7.71 6.83
C PRO A 167 -12.31 6.42 7.58
N VAL A 168 -11.91 5.28 7.02
CA VAL A 168 -12.15 3.97 7.63
C VAL A 168 -11.23 3.82 8.84
N GLY A 169 -11.80 3.97 10.04
CA GLY A 169 -11.05 3.84 11.30
C GLY A 169 -10.54 2.43 11.56
N HIS A 170 -9.52 2.31 12.41
CA HIS A 170 -8.95 1.02 12.82
C HIS A 170 -9.97 0.11 13.51
N ASP A 171 -10.90 0.69 14.27
CA ASP A 171 -11.92 -0.04 15.02
C ASP A 171 -13.24 -0.18 14.24
N SER A 172 -13.24 0.12 12.94
CA SER A 172 -14.45 0.01 12.13
C SER A 172 -14.78 -1.46 11.81
N PRO A 173 -16.07 -1.82 11.68
CA PRO A 173 -16.48 -3.17 11.28
C PRO A 173 -15.86 -3.61 9.95
N LEU A 174 -15.61 -2.68 9.03
CA LEU A 174 -14.94 -2.96 7.76
C LEU A 174 -13.47 -3.34 7.96
N THR A 175 -12.73 -2.64 8.82
CA THR A 175 -11.34 -2.99 9.15
C THR A 175 -11.26 -4.35 9.84
N GLU A 176 -12.17 -4.63 10.77
CA GLU A 176 -12.25 -5.94 11.44
C GLU A 176 -12.50 -7.08 10.44
N LEU A 177 -13.44 -6.89 9.51
CA LEU A 177 -13.72 -7.86 8.44
C LEU A 177 -12.49 -8.11 7.55
N ILE A 178 -11.80 -7.05 7.15
CA ILE A 178 -10.58 -7.16 6.34
C ILE A 178 -9.51 -7.95 7.10
N ARG A 179 -9.28 -7.65 8.38
CA ARG A 179 -8.33 -8.38 9.23
C ARG A 179 -8.73 -9.86 9.38
N GLY A 180 -10.02 -10.17 9.47
CA GLY A 180 -10.52 -11.53 9.46
C GLY A 180 -10.10 -12.29 8.20
N TYR A 181 -10.32 -11.70 7.02
CA TYR A 181 -9.88 -12.30 5.76
C TYR A 181 -8.34 -12.37 5.62
N GLU A 182 -7.60 -11.37 6.11
CA GLU A 182 -6.13 -11.41 6.16
C GLU A 182 -5.61 -12.53 7.07
N SER A 183 -6.27 -12.75 8.21
CA SER A 183 -5.95 -13.83 9.12
C SER A 183 -6.20 -15.20 8.47
N GLU A 184 -7.32 -15.37 7.77
CA GLU A 184 -7.62 -16.57 6.96
C GLU A 184 -6.56 -16.79 5.86
N LEU A 185 -6.15 -15.73 5.15
CA LEU A 185 -5.14 -15.80 4.07
C LEU A 185 -3.74 -16.19 4.58
N THR A 186 -3.37 -15.74 5.77
CA THR A 186 -2.01 -15.87 6.29
C THR A 186 -1.85 -16.99 7.30
N GLY A 187 -2.95 -17.49 7.86
CA GLY A 187 -2.95 -18.47 8.97
C GLY A 187 -2.46 -17.88 10.29
N HIS A 188 -2.37 -16.55 10.38
CA HIS A 188 -1.86 -15.85 11.53
C HIS A 188 -3.00 -15.08 12.22
N PRO A 189 -3.27 -15.32 13.52
CA PRO A 189 -4.24 -14.54 14.25
C PRO A 189 -3.79 -13.07 14.35
N ILE A 190 -4.68 -12.17 13.97
CA ILE A 190 -4.52 -10.72 14.11
C ILE A 190 -5.38 -10.32 15.30
N ASP A 191 -4.81 -9.63 16.28
CA ASP A 191 -5.56 -9.07 17.39
C ASP A 191 -6.54 -8.02 16.83
N SER A 192 -7.84 -8.21 17.06
CA SER A 192 -8.86 -7.31 16.52
C SER A 192 -8.80 -5.92 17.15
N ALA A 193 -8.33 -5.79 18.39
CA ALA A 193 -8.21 -4.53 19.11
C ALA A 193 -6.96 -3.73 18.73
N THR A 194 -5.82 -4.39 18.51
CA THR A 194 -4.55 -3.67 18.22
C THR A 194 -4.19 -3.67 16.73
N GLY A 195 -4.69 -4.64 15.96
CA GLY A 195 -4.25 -4.87 14.58
C GLY A 195 -2.85 -5.43 14.47
N GLU A 196 -2.25 -5.81 15.59
CA GLU A 196 -0.94 -6.44 15.62
C GLU A 196 -1.07 -7.96 15.48
N TRP A 197 -0.04 -8.58 14.90
CA TRP A 197 0.09 -10.02 14.91
C TRP A 197 0.20 -10.52 16.35
N THR A 198 -0.70 -11.42 16.77
CA THR A 198 -0.58 -11.99 18.12
C THR A 198 0.62 -12.93 18.15
N ALA A 199 1.73 -12.47 18.71
CA ALA A 199 2.76 -13.38 19.19
C ALA A 199 2.20 -14.06 20.45
N ASN A 200 1.88 -15.35 20.35
CA ASN A 200 1.48 -16.11 21.53
C ASN A 200 2.64 -16.07 22.56
N PRO A 201 2.36 -15.90 23.87
CA PRO A 201 3.42 -15.77 24.86
C PRO A 201 4.17 -17.10 25.03
N SER A 202 5.40 -17.11 24.49
CA SER A 202 6.59 -17.87 24.91
C SER A 202 6.38 -19.32 25.40
N VAL A 203 6.65 -20.28 24.51
CA VAL A 203 7.43 -21.47 24.87
C VAL A 203 8.60 -21.54 23.90
N ASP A 204 9.75 -20.99 24.30
CA ASP A 204 10.99 -21.10 23.52
C ASP A 204 11.41 -22.58 23.44
N PRO A 205 11.60 -23.17 22.25
CA PRO A 205 12.27 -24.46 22.14
C PRO A 205 13.77 -24.31 22.50
N PRO A 206 14.42 -25.37 23.02
CA PRO A 206 15.81 -25.30 23.47
C PRO A 206 16.76 -24.91 22.32
N ARG A 207 17.71 -24.02 22.65
CA ARG A 207 18.73 -23.50 21.72
C ARG A 207 19.55 -24.65 21.12
N SER A 208 19.71 -24.63 19.80
CA SER A 208 20.75 -25.43 19.14
C SER A 208 22.14 -24.82 19.41
N PRO A 209 23.22 -25.61 19.60
CA PRO A 209 24.54 -25.12 20.02
C PRO A 209 25.23 -24.17 19.04
N ASP A 210 24.86 -24.20 17.75
CA ASP A 210 25.64 -23.54 16.69
C ASP A 210 25.33 -22.04 16.47
N GLY A 211 24.47 -21.43 17.29
CA GLY A 211 24.32 -19.97 17.38
C GLY A 211 23.78 -19.23 16.14
N GLN A 212 23.71 -19.88 14.97
CA GLN A 212 23.14 -19.30 13.76
C GLN A 212 21.65 -19.62 13.67
N ARG A 213 20.88 -18.56 13.77
CA ARG A 213 19.44 -18.53 13.66
C ARG A 213 19.11 -18.18 12.20
N THR A 214 18.86 -19.15 11.33
CA THR A 214 18.22 -18.90 10.03
C THR A 214 16.72 -18.75 10.27
N ILE A 215 16.30 -17.58 10.77
CA ILE A 215 14.94 -17.42 11.32
C ILE A 215 13.90 -17.16 10.23
N PHE A 216 14.25 -16.84 8.98
CA PHE A 216 13.25 -16.60 7.93
C PHE A 216 13.68 -17.06 6.54
N SER A 217 12.74 -17.68 5.82
CA SER A 217 12.74 -17.73 4.36
C SER A 217 11.71 -16.73 3.85
N VAL A 218 12.05 -15.90 2.86
CA VAL A 218 11.06 -15.08 2.15
C VAL A 218 10.28 -15.98 1.21
N ASP A 219 8.96 -16.04 1.37
CA ASP A 219 8.08 -16.76 0.44
C ASP A 219 8.01 -15.97 -0.87
N THR A 220 8.52 -16.56 -1.95
CA THR A 220 8.54 -15.92 -3.27
C THR A 220 7.16 -15.74 -3.90
N ALA A 221 6.13 -16.43 -3.43
CA ALA A 221 4.76 -16.28 -3.91
C ALA A 221 3.98 -15.14 -3.22
N THR A 222 4.45 -14.66 -2.06
CA THR A 222 3.75 -13.62 -1.27
C THR A 222 4.63 -12.43 -0.87
N GLY A 223 5.96 -12.54 -1.01
CA GLY A 223 6.91 -11.50 -0.59
C GLY A 223 7.09 -11.37 0.93
N MET A 224 6.50 -12.25 1.73
CA MET A 224 6.51 -12.16 3.21
C MET A 224 7.53 -13.10 3.87
N SER A 225 8.02 -12.73 5.06
CA SER A 225 8.92 -13.58 5.84
C SER A 225 8.19 -14.73 6.53
N ALA A 226 8.61 -15.97 6.26
CA ALA A 226 8.12 -17.16 6.94
C ALA A 226 9.15 -17.65 7.98
N CYS A 227 8.74 -17.81 9.25
CA CYS A 227 9.58 -18.33 10.32
C CYS A 227 9.62 -19.87 10.30
N PRO A 228 10.75 -20.53 9.97
CA PRO A 228 10.81 -21.99 9.88
C PRO A 228 10.60 -22.68 11.23
N SER A 229 10.82 -21.98 12.36
CA SER A 229 10.65 -22.53 13.71
C SER A 229 9.26 -22.33 14.31
N CYS A 230 8.35 -21.64 13.63
CA CYS A 230 6.96 -21.51 14.08
C CYS A 230 6.13 -22.72 13.64
N THR A 231 6.28 -23.86 14.31
CA THR A 231 5.43 -25.05 14.15
C THR A 231 3.99 -24.86 14.67
N TRP A 232 3.62 -23.65 15.12
CA TRP A 232 2.40 -23.38 15.89
C TRP A 232 1.25 -22.76 15.09
N HIS A 233 1.42 -22.55 13.78
CA HIS A 233 0.38 -21.98 12.94
C HIS A 233 0.14 -22.85 11.71
N ARG A 234 -1.12 -23.25 11.52
CA ARG A 234 -1.57 -23.92 10.30
C ARG A 234 -1.39 -22.93 9.15
N ARG A 235 -0.35 -23.13 8.33
CA ARG A 235 -0.20 -22.39 7.08
C ARG A 235 -1.32 -22.85 6.15
N PRO A 236 -2.21 -21.97 5.69
CA PRO A 236 -3.21 -22.35 4.71
C PRO A 236 -2.49 -22.77 3.43
N ASP A 237 -2.96 -23.83 2.79
CA ASP A 237 -2.42 -24.21 1.49
C ASP A 237 -2.83 -23.21 0.39
N GLU A 238 -2.39 -23.43 -0.85
CA GLU A 238 -2.74 -22.52 -1.95
C GLU A 238 -4.25 -22.55 -2.25
N GLU A 239 -4.90 -23.70 -2.15
CA GLU A 239 -6.34 -23.84 -2.41
C GLU A 239 -7.15 -23.06 -1.37
N GLU A 240 -6.77 -23.16 -0.10
CA GLU A 240 -7.37 -22.39 0.98
C GLU A 240 -7.17 -20.88 0.79
N ARG A 241 -5.98 -20.44 0.35
CA ARG A 241 -5.71 -19.03 0.08
C ARG A 241 -6.53 -18.51 -1.09
N GLU A 242 -6.61 -19.27 -2.18
CA GLU A 242 -7.40 -18.91 -3.36
C GLU A 242 -8.91 -18.84 -3.04
N ALA A 243 -9.41 -19.61 -2.08
CA ALA A 243 -10.80 -19.51 -1.62
C ALA A 243 -11.11 -18.23 -0.81
N VAL A 244 -10.10 -17.62 -0.19
CA VAL A 244 -10.26 -16.40 0.64
C VAL A 244 -9.92 -15.13 -0.15
N ARG A 245 -8.95 -15.22 -1.07
CA ARG A 245 -8.38 -14.07 -1.78
C ARG A 245 -9.43 -13.16 -2.45
N PRO A 246 -10.45 -13.68 -3.16
CA PRO A 246 -11.48 -12.81 -3.76
C PRO A 246 -12.28 -12.02 -2.72
N ARG A 247 -12.57 -12.63 -1.55
CA ARG A 247 -13.32 -11.99 -0.47
C ARG A 247 -12.50 -10.87 0.18
N TRP A 248 -11.22 -11.13 0.43
CA TRP A 248 -10.28 -10.12 0.90
C TRP A 248 -10.15 -8.95 -0.09
N GLN A 249 -9.91 -9.24 -1.37
CA GLN A 249 -9.79 -8.23 -2.41
C GLN A 249 -11.05 -7.36 -2.51
N ALA A 250 -12.25 -7.96 -2.50
CA ALA A 250 -13.50 -7.23 -2.50
C ALA A 250 -13.62 -6.27 -1.31
N ALA A 251 -13.28 -6.72 -0.10
CA ALA A 251 -13.31 -5.88 1.10
C ALA A 251 -12.29 -4.72 1.02
N ILE A 252 -11.09 -4.98 0.49
CA ILE A 252 -10.06 -3.96 0.25
C ILE A 252 -10.55 -2.93 -0.79
N SER A 253 -11.19 -3.36 -1.88
CA SER A 253 -11.80 -2.49 -2.88
C SER A 253 -12.88 -1.59 -2.28
N VAL A 254 -13.73 -2.10 -1.39
CA VAL A 254 -14.74 -1.29 -0.67
C VAL A 254 -14.06 -0.24 0.23
N ARG A 255 -13.01 -0.61 0.96
CA ARG A 255 -12.21 0.35 1.75
C ARG A 255 -11.61 1.45 0.87
N HIS A 256 -11.12 1.11 -0.32
CA HIS A 256 -10.57 2.08 -1.27
C HIS A 256 -11.64 3.01 -1.85
N ALA A 257 -12.83 2.50 -2.16
CA ALA A 257 -13.96 3.30 -2.65
C ALA A 257 -14.43 4.36 -1.63
N LEU A 258 -14.24 4.08 -0.33
CA LEU A 258 -14.51 5.01 0.78
C LEU A 258 -13.42 6.09 0.97
N SER A 259 -12.38 6.14 0.14
CA SER A 259 -11.39 7.22 0.20
C SER A 259 -12.07 8.59 0.01
N PRO A 260 -11.78 9.58 0.89
CA PRO A 260 -12.27 10.95 0.71
C PRO A 260 -11.80 11.56 -0.62
N ASP A 261 -10.58 11.25 -1.05
CA ASP A 261 -10.06 11.59 -2.37
C ASP A 261 -10.64 10.62 -3.42
N ALA A 262 -11.46 11.16 -4.32
CA ALA A 262 -12.12 10.41 -5.39
C ALA A 262 -11.14 9.84 -6.42
N ARG A 263 -10.04 10.56 -6.70
CA ARG A 263 -8.99 10.10 -7.61
C ARG A 263 -8.24 8.94 -6.99
N ARG A 264 -7.90 9.02 -5.69
CA ARG A 264 -7.35 7.90 -4.92
C ARG A 264 -8.29 6.69 -4.92
N ALA A 265 -9.59 6.93 -4.70
CA ALA A 265 -10.59 5.87 -4.72
C ALA A 265 -10.59 5.13 -6.07
N ALA A 266 -10.59 5.88 -7.18
CA ALA A 266 -10.57 5.33 -8.53
C ALA A 266 -9.29 4.51 -8.79
N TYR A 267 -8.11 5.07 -8.51
CA TYR A 267 -6.84 4.37 -8.74
C TYR A 267 -6.70 3.11 -7.88
N SER A 268 -6.91 3.20 -6.57
CA SER A 268 -6.69 2.07 -5.66
C SER A 268 -7.72 0.94 -5.88
N THR A 269 -8.95 1.26 -6.27
CA THR A 269 -9.96 0.22 -6.55
C THR A 269 -9.65 -0.53 -7.85
N HIS A 270 -9.14 0.16 -8.87
CA HIS A 270 -8.82 -0.44 -10.17
C HIS A 270 -7.40 -1.03 -10.24
N PHE A 271 -6.51 -0.71 -9.30
CA PHE A 271 -5.18 -1.33 -9.18
C PHE A 271 -5.26 -2.85 -9.01
N ALA A 272 -6.30 -3.36 -8.33
CA ALA A 272 -6.51 -4.80 -8.17
C ALA A 272 -6.73 -5.55 -9.50
N LEU A 273 -7.10 -4.85 -10.59
CA LEU A 273 -7.26 -5.45 -11.93
C LEU A 273 -5.92 -5.81 -12.60
N VAL A 274 -4.81 -5.46 -11.98
CA VAL A 274 -3.52 -5.32 -12.67
C VAL A 274 -2.38 -6.13 -12.02
N HIS A 275 -2.49 -6.51 -10.74
CA HIS A 275 -1.40 -7.19 -10.05
C HIS A 275 -1.51 -8.73 -10.08
N GLU A 276 -0.48 -9.35 -10.65
CA GLU A 276 -0.13 -10.78 -10.66
C GLU A 276 -1.23 -11.81 -10.99
N GLY A 277 -1.47 -11.99 -12.29
CA GLY A 277 -1.62 -13.31 -12.93
C GLY A 277 -2.85 -14.17 -12.63
N GLN A 278 -3.59 -13.96 -11.54
CA GLN A 278 -4.71 -14.84 -11.18
C GLN A 278 -6.00 -14.14 -10.78
N VAL A 279 -6.04 -12.81 -10.62
CA VAL A 279 -7.33 -12.10 -10.48
C VAL A 279 -7.39 -10.89 -11.43
N MET A 280 -7.88 -11.18 -12.64
CA MET A 280 -8.70 -10.29 -13.46
C MET A 280 -8.07 -9.09 -14.19
N ALA A 281 -7.15 -9.35 -15.11
CA ALA A 281 -7.00 -8.50 -16.28
C ALA A 281 -8.15 -8.75 -17.28
N ASP A 282 -9.37 -8.39 -16.90
CA ASP A 282 -10.48 -8.28 -17.86
C ASP A 282 -10.29 -6.99 -18.66
N ARG A 283 -9.47 -7.07 -19.71
CA ARG A 283 -9.13 -5.92 -20.57
C ARG A 283 -10.37 -5.27 -21.18
N ASP A 284 -11.41 -6.05 -21.44
CA ASP A 284 -12.66 -5.54 -21.98
C ASP A 284 -13.41 -4.72 -20.93
N HIS A 285 -13.41 -5.17 -19.67
CA HIS A 285 -13.94 -4.41 -18.54
C HIS A 285 -13.15 -3.12 -18.29
N ALA A 286 -11.82 -3.18 -18.27
CA ALA A 286 -10.98 -1.98 -18.12
C ALA A 286 -11.25 -0.95 -19.23
N ALA A 287 -11.41 -1.41 -20.48
CA ALA A 287 -11.80 -0.58 -21.61
C ALA A 287 -13.21 0.01 -21.44
N ALA A 288 -14.18 -0.75 -20.91
CA ALA A 288 -15.53 -0.29 -20.64
C ALA A 288 -15.56 0.81 -19.55
N VAL A 289 -14.80 0.64 -18.46
CA VAL A 289 -14.64 1.67 -17.43
C VAL A 289 -14.00 2.93 -18.01
N ALA A 290 -12.93 2.79 -18.79
CA ALA A 290 -12.26 3.92 -19.44
C ALA A 290 -13.18 4.65 -20.43
N ALA A 291 -14.08 3.93 -21.12
CA ALA A 291 -15.10 4.52 -21.99
C ALA A 291 -16.13 5.32 -21.17
N MET A 292 -16.67 4.74 -20.09
CA MET A 292 -17.62 5.39 -19.19
C MET A 292 -17.07 6.69 -18.59
N LEU A 293 -15.81 6.69 -18.14
CA LEU A 293 -15.15 7.86 -17.55
C LEU A 293 -14.99 9.00 -18.56
N ARG A 294 -14.78 8.68 -19.84
CA ARG A 294 -14.58 9.68 -20.91
C ARG A 294 -15.88 10.25 -21.45
N THR A 295 -16.93 9.44 -21.64
CA THR A 295 -18.19 9.88 -22.24
C THR A 295 -18.98 10.85 -21.38
N ALA A 296 -18.78 10.82 -20.07
CA ALA A 296 -19.47 11.71 -19.14
C ALA A 296 -18.69 13.00 -18.79
N SER A 297 -17.48 13.15 -19.35
CA SER A 297 -16.62 14.34 -19.17
C SER A 297 -16.70 15.33 -20.35
N ALA A 298 -17.48 15.01 -21.39
CA ALA A 298 -17.77 15.85 -22.56
C ALA A 298 -19.15 16.50 -22.43
#